data_AF-A0A258YRM5-F1
#
_entry.id   AF-A0A258YRM5-F1
#
_cell.length_a   1.000
_cell.length_b   1.000
_cell.length_c   1.000
_cell.angle_alpha   90.00
_cell.angle_beta   90.00
_cell.angle_gamma   90.00
#
_symmetry.space_group_name_H-M   'P 1'
#
loop_
_entity.id
_entity.type
_entity.pdbx_description
1 polymer ?
#
loop_
_entity_poly.entity_id
_entity_poly.type
_entity_poly.pdbx_seq_one_letter_code
_entity_poly.pdbx_strand_id
1 'polypeptide(L)'
;MERENSNRTRIIGLRLTPVEYAKIEKKWKASTCRKLSEYVRRSVFEKPIVTTYRNSSQDDLMAELTRLRSELNAVGNNFNQAVKKLHTLSQIAEFKSWLIAYEVERKILNNKVDEVRNNIKKMLEIWLQ
;
A
#
# COMPACT_ATOMS: atom_id res chain seq x y z
N MET A 1 -37.87 -25.22 -13.71
CA MET A 1 -36.62 -24.84 -13.06
C MET A 1 -36.77 -25.14 -11.58
N GLU A 2 -36.22 -26.25 -11.13
CA GLU A 2 -36.28 -26.66 -9.72
C GLU A 2 -35.49 -25.66 -8.89
N ARG A 3 -36.07 -25.22 -7.76
CA ARG A 3 -35.38 -24.36 -6.80
C ARG A 3 -34.32 -25.23 -6.13
N GLU A 4 -33.06 -25.06 -6.50
CA GLU A 4 -31.95 -25.67 -5.75
C GLU A 4 -32.03 -25.19 -4.30
N ASN A 5 -32.46 -26.07 -3.40
CA ASN A 5 -32.45 -25.84 -1.97
C ASN A 5 -30.98 -25.80 -1.49
N SER A 6 -30.35 -24.63 -1.59
CA SER A 6 -28.98 -24.37 -1.10
C SER A 6 -28.87 -24.34 0.43
N ASN A 7 -29.95 -24.69 1.13
CA ASN A 7 -29.98 -24.75 2.58
C ASN A 7 -29.15 -25.94 3.07
N ARG A 8 -28.20 -25.65 3.96
CA ARG A 8 -27.30 -26.65 4.53
C ARG A 8 -28.04 -27.42 5.62
N THR A 9 -28.38 -28.67 5.34
CA THR A 9 -29.23 -29.51 6.19
C THR A 9 -28.47 -30.54 7.03
N ARG A 10 -27.19 -30.81 6.73
CA ARG A 10 -26.37 -31.82 7.42
C ARG A 10 -25.28 -31.19 8.29
N ILE A 11 -25.07 -31.76 9.48
CA ILE A 11 -24.06 -31.36 10.46
C ILE A 11 -22.99 -32.45 10.55
N ILE A 12 -21.71 -32.06 10.57
CA ILE A 12 -20.59 -32.94 10.87
C ILE A 12 -20.21 -32.71 12.34
N GLY A 13 -20.49 -33.69 13.20
CA GLY A 13 -20.10 -33.66 14.61
C GLY A 13 -18.67 -34.16 14.78
N LEU A 14 -17.74 -33.25 15.08
CA LEU A 14 -16.33 -33.57 15.34
C LEU A 14 -16.00 -33.28 16.79
N ARG A 15 -15.47 -34.27 17.51
CA ARG A 15 -14.87 -34.05 18.84
C ARG A 15 -13.38 -33.78 18.65
N LEU A 16 -12.91 -32.69 19.25
CA LEU A 16 -11.52 -32.26 19.21
C LEU A 16 -10.97 -32.26 20.62
N THR A 17 -9.71 -32.66 20.76
CA THR A 17 -8.96 -32.39 21.98
C THR A 17 -8.69 -30.87 22.11
N PRO A 18 -8.43 -30.36 23.32
CA PRO A 18 -8.14 -28.93 23.52
C PRO A 18 -6.95 -28.43 22.67
N VAL A 19 -5.95 -29.28 22.46
CA VAL A 19 -4.75 -28.97 21.66
C VAL A 19 -5.09 -28.83 20.18
N GLU A 20 -5.94 -29.72 19.65
CA GLU A 20 -6.39 -29.66 18.26
C GLU A 20 -7.29 -28.44 18.02
N TYR A 21 -8.17 -28.14 18.98
CA TYR A 21 -9.03 -26.96 18.90
C TYR A 21 -8.21 -25.66 18.88
N ALA A 22 -7.21 -25.55 19.76
CA ALA A 22 -6.32 -24.38 19.80
C ALA A 22 -5.57 -24.14 18.48
N LYS A 23 -5.15 -25.21 17.79
CA LYS A 23 -4.51 -25.11 16.47
C LYS A 23 -5.47 -24.56 15.43
N ILE A 24 -6.72 -25.02 15.41
CA ILE A 24 -7.75 -24.53 14.47
C ILE A 24 -8.11 -23.09 14.79
N GLU A 25 -8.27 -22.76 16.07
CA GLU A 25 -8.59 -21.40 16.53
C GLU A 25 -7.50 -20.40 16.14
N LYS A 26 -6.22 -20.76 16.33
CA LYS A 26 -5.08 -19.92 15.92
C LYS A 26 -5.10 -19.65 14.42
N LYS A 27 -5.33 -20.68 13.59
CA LYS A 27 -5.39 -20.52 12.14
C LYS A 27 -6.63 -19.75 11.69
N TRP A 28 -7.77 -19.91 12.36
CA TRP A 28 -8.98 -19.13 12.12
C TRP A 28 -8.77 -17.65 12.41
N LYS A 29 -8.17 -17.30 13.56
CA LYS A 29 -7.84 -15.91 13.92
C LYS A 29 -6.87 -15.24 12.94
N ALA A 30 -6.02 -16.03 12.29
CA ALA A 30 -5.09 -15.57 11.26
C ALA A 30 -5.71 -15.51 9.84
N SER A 31 -7.01 -15.79 9.69
CA SER A 31 -7.70 -15.82 8.39
C SER A 31 -8.69 -14.65 8.22
N THR A 32 -9.10 -14.39 6.99
CA THR A 32 -10.17 -13.43 6.65
C THR A 32 -11.59 -13.86 7.09
N CYS A 33 -11.76 -15.05 7.67
CA CYS A 33 -13.08 -15.63 7.95
C CYS A 33 -13.69 -15.07 9.24
N ARG A 34 -14.90 -14.53 9.17
CA ARG A 34 -15.62 -13.98 10.35
C ARG A 34 -16.13 -15.04 11.32
N LYS A 35 -16.38 -16.26 10.83
CA LYS A 35 -16.93 -17.37 11.62
C LYS A 35 -16.02 -18.59 11.53
N LEU A 36 -15.82 -19.29 12.64
CA LEU A 36 -15.07 -20.56 12.68
C LEU A 36 -15.65 -21.60 11.71
N SER A 37 -16.98 -21.67 11.60
CA SER A 37 -17.67 -22.58 10.69
C SER A 37 -17.45 -22.26 9.20
N GLU A 38 -17.13 -21.01 8.88
CA GLU A 38 -16.74 -20.60 7.54
C GLU A 38 -15.30 -21.01 7.24
N TYR A 39 -14.39 -20.77 8.20
CA TYR A 39 -13.00 -21.19 8.13
C TYR A 39 -12.86 -22.70 7.93
N VAL A 40 -13.49 -23.50 8.79
CA VAL A 40 -13.46 -24.97 8.71
C VAL A 40 -14.03 -25.45 7.38
N ARG A 41 -15.11 -24.83 6.87
CA ARG A 41 -15.68 -25.19 5.57
C ARG A 41 -14.71 -24.89 4.42
N ARG A 42 -14.08 -23.72 4.40
CA ARG A 42 -13.09 -23.40 3.36
C ARG A 42 -11.88 -24.35 3.45
N SER A 43 -11.49 -24.75 4.65
CA SER A 43 -10.37 -25.67 4.90
C SER A 43 -10.67 -27.10 4.45
N VAL A 44 -11.90 -27.58 4.61
CA VAL A 44 -12.31 -28.95 4.23
C VAL A 44 -12.58 -29.06 2.73
N PHE A 45 -13.14 -28.01 2.11
CA PHE A 45 -13.51 -28.02 0.69
C PHE A 45 -12.46 -27.34 -0.21
N GLU A 46 -11.22 -27.21 0.28
CA GLU A 46 -10.05 -26.68 -0.47
C GLU A 46 -10.32 -25.36 -1.22
N LYS A 47 -11.27 -24.55 -0.72
CA LYS A 47 -11.47 -23.21 -1.26
C LYS A 47 -10.31 -22.37 -0.76
N PRO A 48 -9.69 -21.52 -1.61
CA PRO A 48 -8.53 -20.73 -1.23
C PRO A 48 -8.83 -19.97 0.06
N ILE A 49 -8.27 -20.46 1.17
CA ILE A 49 -8.21 -19.70 2.40
C ILE A 49 -7.13 -18.69 2.12
N VAL A 50 -7.54 -17.47 1.78
CA VAL A 50 -6.65 -16.31 1.86
C VAL A 50 -6.34 -16.15 3.34
N THR A 51 -5.29 -16.86 3.78
CA THR A 51 -4.61 -16.59 5.03
C THR A 51 -4.19 -15.15 4.91
N THR A 52 -4.71 -14.27 5.77
CA THR A 52 -4.21 -12.92 5.86
C THR A 52 -2.82 -13.01 6.42
N TYR A 53 -1.84 -13.28 5.56
CA TYR A 53 -0.52 -12.76 5.77
C TYR A 53 -0.65 -11.26 5.54
N ARG A 54 -1.21 -10.56 6.53
CA ARG A 54 -1.15 -9.11 6.58
C ARG A 54 0.31 -8.83 6.86
N ASN A 55 1.08 -8.72 5.78
CA ASN A 55 2.50 -8.47 5.84
C ASN A 55 2.62 -7.07 6.42
N SER A 56 2.92 -6.94 7.71
CA SER A 56 3.05 -5.62 8.35
C SER A 56 4.02 -4.75 7.56
N SER A 57 5.03 -5.35 6.93
CA SER A 57 5.94 -4.63 6.04
C SER A 57 5.29 -4.02 4.80
N GLN A 58 4.21 -4.61 4.25
CA GLN A 58 3.49 -4.04 3.12
C GLN A 58 2.58 -2.87 3.55
N ASP A 59 1.98 -2.98 4.73
CA ASP A 59 1.19 -1.88 5.31
C ASP A 59 2.10 -0.70 5.70
N ASP A 60 3.25 -0.98 6.31
CA ASP A 60 4.26 0.03 6.68
C ASP A 60 4.84 0.70 5.42
N LEU A 61 5.13 -0.08 4.37
CA LEU A 61 5.60 0.45 3.10
C LEU A 61 4.54 1.31 2.40
N MET A 62 3.26 0.93 2.48
CA MET A 62 2.18 1.75 1.92
C MET A 62 1.99 3.07 2.70
N ALA A 63 2.21 3.05 4.02
CA ALA A 63 2.22 4.24 4.84
C ALA A 63 3.38 5.18 4.48
N GLU A 64 4.59 4.64 4.29
CA GLU A 64 5.76 5.41 3.83
C GLU A 64 5.56 6.00 2.42
N LEU A 65 5.02 5.23 1.48
CA LEU A 65 4.73 5.72 0.13
C LEU A 65 3.69 6.85 0.14
N THR A 66 2.68 6.74 1.00
CA THR A 66 1.66 7.79 1.17
C THR A 66 2.28 9.07 1.72
N ARG A 67 3.20 8.95 2.67
CA ARG A 67 3.94 10.08 3.23
C ARG A 67 4.88 10.72 2.20
N LEU A 68 5.64 9.93 1.45
CA LEU A 68 6.50 10.44 0.38
C LEU A 68 5.71 11.19 -0.70
N ARG A 69 4.53 10.68 -1.05
CA ARG A 69 3.62 11.36 -1.99
C ARG A 69 3.16 12.72 -1.47
N SER A 70 2.82 12.83 -0.19
CA SER A 70 2.40 14.12 0.39
C SER A 70 3.55 15.13 0.45
N GLU A 71 4.75 14.67 0.80
CA GLU A 71 5.97 15.48 0.79
C GLU A 71 6.31 16.00 -0.63
N LEU A 72 6.24 15.14 -1.65
CA LEU A 72 6.42 15.53 -3.05
C LEU A 72 5.39 16.57 -3.52
N ASN A 73 4.13 16.42 -3.13
CA ASN A 73 3.08 17.39 -3.45
C ASN A 73 3.35 18.76 -2.81
N ALA A 74 3.84 18.77 -1.56
CA ALA A 74 4.21 20.01 -0.88
C ALA A 74 5.39 20.71 -1.60
N VAL A 75 6.40 19.94 -2.02
CA VAL A 75 7.53 20.45 -2.80
C VAL A 75 7.06 21.04 -4.15
N GLY A 76 6.18 20.34 -4.86
CA GLY A 76 5.60 20.84 -6.12
C GLY A 76 4.79 22.13 -5.93
N ASN A 77 4.03 22.24 -4.84
CA ASN A 77 3.30 23.46 -4.50
C ASN A 77 4.24 24.62 -4.17
N ASN A 78 5.34 24.39 -3.45
CA ASN A 78 6.34 25.40 -3.14
C ASN A 78 7.06 25.87 -4.41
N PHE A 79 7.38 24.94 -5.31
CA PHE A 79 7.95 25.25 -6.61
C PHE A 79 7.02 26.14 -7.45
N ASN A 80 5.73 25.78 -7.54
CA ASN A 80 4.73 26.60 -8.25
C ASN A 80 4.59 28.01 -7.65
N GLN A 81 4.73 28.15 -6.33
CA GLN A 81 4.73 29.46 -5.68
C GLN A 81 5.99 30.28 -6.02
N ALA A 82 7.17 29.65 -6.03
CA ALA A 82 8.40 30.30 -6.43
C ALA A 82 8.34 30.78 -7.89
N VAL A 83 7.81 29.95 -8.81
CA VAL A 83 7.56 30.32 -10.21
C VAL A 83 6.62 31.51 -10.33
N LYS A 84 5.50 31.52 -9.59
CA LYS A 84 4.56 32.66 -9.59
C LYS A 84 5.21 33.96 -9.07
N LYS A 85 6.03 33.88 -8.03
CA LYS A 85 6.81 35.03 -7.51
C LYS A 85 7.85 35.50 -8.54
N LEU A 86 8.49 34.57 -9.25
CA LEU A 86 9.45 34.86 -10.32
C LEU A 86 8.77 35.63 -11.47
N HIS A 87 7.58 35.21 -11.90
CA HIS A 87 6.82 35.93 -12.94
C HIS A 87 6.40 37.36 -12.54
N THR A 88 6.18 37.62 -11.26
CA THR A 88 5.80 38.95 -10.74
C THR A 88 7.00 39.88 -10.50
N LEU A 89 8.22 39.34 -10.44
CA LEU A 89 9.48 40.07 -10.24
C LEU A 89 10.22 40.42 -11.54
N SER A 90 9.63 40.15 -12.71
CA SER A 90 10.22 40.31 -14.04
C SER A 90 10.60 41.74 -14.46
N GLN A 91 10.52 42.73 -13.55
CA GLN A 91 10.82 44.15 -13.83
C GLN A 91 12.15 44.68 -13.25
N ILE A 92 13.03 43.84 -12.68
CA ILE A 92 14.24 44.33 -11.99
C ILE A 92 15.52 43.70 -12.59
N ALA A 93 16.53 44.53 -12.87
CA ALA A 93 17.76 44.14 -13.58
C ALA A 93 18.60 43.01 -12.92
N GLU A 94 18.38 42.71 -11.63
CA GLU A 94 19.04 41.61 -10.88
C GLU A 94 18.46 40.21 -11.18
N PHE A 95 17.40 40.13 -12.00
CA PHE A 95 16.67 38.90 -12.30
C PHE A 95 17.52 37.80 -12.95
N LYS A 96 18.55 38.16 -13.72
CA LYS A 96 19.44 37.19 -14.38
C LYS A 96 20.20 36.31 -13.39
N SER A 97 20.73 36.90 -12.32
CA SER A 97 21.49 36.17 -11.30
C SER A 97 20.58 35.20 -10.54
N TRP A 98 19.34 35.62 -10.27
CA TRP A 98 18.33 34.80 -9.61
C TRP A 98 17.83 33.66 -10.50
N LEU A 99 17.65 33.90 -11.80
CA LEU A 99 17.26 32.88 -12.77
C LEU A 99 18.28 31.76 -12.89
N ILE A 100 19.58 32.10 -12.89
CA ILE A 100 20.67 31.11 -12.95
C ILE A 100 20.68 30.24 -11.68
N ALA A 101 20.54 30.85 -10.49
CA ALA A 101 20.47 30.11 -9.23
C ALA A 101 19.24 29.19 -9.20
N TYR A 102 18.10 29.68 -9.69
CA TYR A 102 16.86 28.91 -9.79
C TYR A 102 16.96 27.73 -10.77
N GLU A 103 17.62 27.89 -11.91
CA GLU A 103 17.86 26.77 -12.84
C GLU A 103 18.73 25.68 -12.21
N VAL A 104 19.74 26.06 -11.42
CA VAL A 104 20.59 25.12 -10.68
C VAL A 104 19.78 24.36 -9.62
N GLU A 105 19.01 25.07 -8.79
CA GLU A 105 18.14 24.44 -7.78
C GLU A 105 17.09 23.52 -8.41
N ARG A 106 16.48 23.94 -9.52
CA ARG A 106 15.52 23.12 -10.28
C ARG A 106 16.17 21.83 -10.79
N LYS A 107 17.42 21.90 -11.25
CA LYS A 107 18.16 20.72 -11.74
C LYS A 107 18.48 19.75 -10.60
N ILE A 108 18.87 20.27 -9.43
CA ILE A 108 19.09 19.48 -8.21
C ILE A 108 17.79 18.79 -7.77
N LEU A 109 16.68 19.53 -7.76
CA LEU A 109 15.37 19.00 -7.42
C LEU A 109 14.95 17.87 -8.36
N ASN A 110 15.09 18.07 -9.67
CA ASN A 110 14.78 17.03 -10.66
C ASN A 110 15.63 15.78 -10.46
N ASN A 111 16.93 15.93 -10.21
CA ASN A 111 17.80 14.79 -9.92
C ASN A 111 17.34 14.02 -8.67
N LYS A 112 16.90 14.73 -7.62
CA LYS A 112 16.39 14.09 -6.40
C LYS A 112 15.06 13.36 -6.64
N VAL A 113 14.18 13.93 -7.46
CA VAL A 113 12.93 13.27 -7.87
C VAL A 113 13.21 12.02 -8.69
N ASP A 114 14.19 12.04 -9.59
CA ASP A 114 14.59 10.88 -10.37
C ASP A 114 15.23 9.79 -9.50
N GLU A 115 16.02 10.16 -8.49
CA GLU A 115 16.59 9.25 -7.50
C GLU A 115 15.50 8.54 -6.68
N VAL A 116 14.50 9.29 -6.20
CA VAL A 116 13.31 8.72 -5.53
C VAL A 116 12.56 7.77 -6.46
N ARG A 117 12.35 8.15 -7.72
CA ARG A 117 11.67 7.29 -8.70
C ARG A 117 12.43 5.98 -8.95
N ASN A 118 13.76 6.03 -9.01
CA ASN A 118 14.60 4.85 -9.17
C ASN A 118 14.57 3.94 -7.93
N ASN A 119 14.54 4.50 -6.73
CA ASN A 119 14.41 3.71 -5.50
C ASN A 119 13.03 3.01 -5.43
N ILE A 120 11.95 3.71 -5.81
CA ILE A 120 10.63 3.10 -5.92
C ILE A 120 10.63 1.95 -6.94
N LYS A 121 11.25 2.13 -8.11
CA LYS A 121 11.38 1.05 -9.11
C LYS A 121 12.12 -0.17 -8.55
N LYS A 122 13.27 0.01 -7.89
CA LYS A 122 14.01 -1.09 -7.27
C LYS A 122 13.18 -1.84 -6.22
N MET A 123 12.41 -1.11 -5.41
CA MET A 123 11.52 -1.73 -4.41
C MET A 123 10.39 -2.54 -5.07
N LEU A 124 9.82 -2.05 -6.18
CA LEU A 124 8.81 -2.78 -6.94
C LEU A 124 9.37 -4.02 -7.62
N GLU A 125 10.59 -3.96 -8.16
CA GLU A 125 11.28 -5.13 -8.75
C GLU A 125 11.53 -6.22 -7.71
N ILE A 126 11.97 -5.87 -6.49
CA ILE A 126 12.13 -6.82 -5.38
C ILE A 126 10.78 -7.43 -4.95
N TRP A 127 9.69 -6.67 -5.07
CA TRP A 127 8.36 -7.13 -4.65
C TRP A 127 7.66 -8.05 -5.67
N LEU A 128 8.02 -7.94 -6.95
CA LEU A 128 7.48 -8.77 -8.04
C LEU A 128 8.26 -10.07 -8.26
N GLN A 129 9.34 -10.30 -7.50
CA GLN A 129 10.19 -11.49 -7.52
C GLN A 129 9.76 -12.50 -6.45
#